data_AF-A0A2K2V7V3-F1
#
_entry.id   AF-A0A2K2V7V3-F1
#
_cell.length_a   1.000
_cell.length_b   1.000
_cell.length_c   1.000
_cell.angle_alpha   90.00
_cell.angle_beta   90.00
_cell.angle_gamma   90.00
#
_symmetry.space_group_name_H-M   'P 1'
#
loop_
_entity.id
_entity.type
_entity.pdbx_description
1 polymer ?
#
loop_
_entity_poly.entity_id
_entity_poly.type
_entity_poly.pdbx_seq_one_letter_code
_entity_poly.pdbx_strand_id
1 'polypeptide(L)' 'MKVRGIDRAEVVSCITNPDKIEKLDETFRAVKKADNKVLVVLCRMENAKMIIITAYSSSKVHKYLE' A
#
# COMPACT_ATOMS: atom_id res chain seq x y z
N MET A 1 -7.19 -14.42 -6.69
CA MET A 1 -6.70 -14.59 -5.31
C MET A 1 -7.15 -13.40 -4.48
N LYS A 2 -8.08 -13.60 -3.54
CA LYS A 2 -8.55 -12.57 -2.59
C LYS A 2 -7.69 -12.69 -1.33
N VAL A 3 -6.69 -11.83 -1.16
CA VAL A 3 -5.95 -11.77 0.10
C VAL A 3 -6.69 -10.77 0.99
N ARG A 4 -7.29 -11.25 2.08
CA ARG A 4 -7.89 -10.43 3.16
C ARG A 4 -9.04 -9.49 2.76
N GLY A 5 -9.73 -9.76 1.65
CA GLY A 5 -10.86 -8.92 1.21
C GLY A 5 -10.46 -7.60 0.55
N ILE A 6 -9.18 -7.44 0.20
CA ILE A 6 -8.66 -6.27 -0.51
C ILE A 6 -8.68 -6.58 -2.00
N ASP A 7 -9.33 -5.72 -2.77
CA ASP A 7 -9.40 -5.88 -4.22
C ASP A 7 -8.07 -5.50 -4.88
N ARG A 8 -7.75 -6.16 -6.01
CA ARG A 8 -6.53 -5.82 -6.76
C ARG A 8 -6.58 -4.37 -7.26
N ALA A 9 -7.75 -3.86 -7.62
CA ALA A 9 -7.93 -2.48 -8.05
C ALA A 9 -7.58 -1.49 -6.93
N GLU A 10 -7.93 -1.80 -5.69
CA GLU A 10 -7.57 -0.99 -4.51
C GLU A 10 -6.06 -0.94 -4.31
N VAL A 11 -5.39 -2.09 -4.43
CA VAL A 11 -3.92 -2.18 -4.30
C VAL A 11 -3.23 -1.38 -5.42
N VAL A 12 -3.68 -1.53 -6.67
CA VAL A 12 -3.13 -0.78 -7.81
C VAL A 12 -3.37 0.72 -7.61
N SER A 13 -4.57 1.12 -7.21
CA SER A 13 -4.92 2.51 -6.91
C SER A 13 -4.05 3.11 -5.80
N CYS A 14 -3.73 2.31 -4.76
CA CYS A 14 -2.82 2.71 -3.69
C CYS A 14 -1.39 2.91 -4.19
N ILE A 15 -0.92 2.09 -5.12
CA ILE A 15 0.44 2.20 -5.67
C ILE A 15 0.56 3.37 -6.66
N THR A 16 -0.44 3.55 -7.53
CA THR A 16 -0.41 4.54 -8.60
C THR A 16 -0.72 5.95 -8.10
N ASN A 17 -1.63 6.08 -7.14
CA ASN A 17 -1.99 7.37 -6.54
C ASN A 17 -2.10 7.24 -5.01
N PRO A 18 -0.96 7.07 -4.31
CA PRO A 18 -0.89 7.06 -2.85
C PRO A 18 -1.03 8.47 -2.27
N ASP A 19 -1.59 8.55 -1.06
CA ASP A 19 -1.54 9.76 -0.24
C ASP A 19 -0.13 9.97 0.36
N LYS A 20 0.59 8.87 0.64
CA LYS A 20 1.96 8.91 1.16
C LYS A 20 2.79 7.77 0.60
N ILE A 21 4.04 8.05 0.25
CA ILE A 21 5.04 7.05 -0.12
C ILE A 21 6.19 7.15 0.86
N GLU A 22 6.55 6.03 1.48
CA GLU A 22 7.75 5.91 2.31
C GLU A 22 8.71 4.92 1.67
N LYS A 23 9.91 5.38 1.33
CA LYS A 23 11.00 4.48 0.91
C LYS A 23 11.61 3.83 2.14
N LEU A 24 11.76 2.52 2.10
CA LEU A 24 12.30 1.65 3.14
C LEU A 24 13.38 0.79 2.49
N ASP A 25 14.63 1.26 2.51
CA ASP A 25 15.77 0.61 1.84
C ASP A 25 15.41 0.20 0.39
N GLU A 26 15.32 -1.11 0.13
CA GLU A 26 15.01 -1.70 -1.19
C GLU A 26 13.51 -1.87 -1.46
N THR A 27 12.68 -1.52 -0.49
CA THR A 27 11.21 -1.56 -0.55
C THR A 27 10.64 -0.15 -0.48
N PHE A 28 9.39 0.00 -0.87
CA PHE A 28 8.64 1.21 -0.60
C PHE A 28 7.24 0.85 -0.13
N ARG A 29 6.75 1.65 0.80
CA ARG A 29 5.42 1.57 1.36
C ARG A 29 4.56 2.66 0.72
N ALA A 30 3.54 2.24 0.00
CA ALA A 30 2.47 3.12 -0.43
C ALA A 30 1.35 3.09 0.61
N VAL A 31 0.86 4.26 1.01
CA VAL A 31 -0.28 4.42 1.92
C VAL A 31 -1.34 5.24 1.21
N LYS A 32 -2.57 4.75 1.22
CA LYS A 32 -3.73 5.45 0.70
C LYS A 32 -4.84 5.49 1.73
N LYS A 33 -5.47 6.65 1.91
CA LYS A 33 -6.62 6.81 2.80
C LYS A 33 -7.88 6.30 2.10
N ALA A 34 -8.65 5.50 2.82
CA ALA A 34 -9.96 5.02 2.42
C ALA A 34 -10.93 5.26 3.59
N ASP A 35 -11.64 6.39 3.54
CA ASP A 35 -12.56 6.83 4.59
C ASP A 35 -11.87 6.90 5.97
N ASN A 36 -12.22 5.95 6.85
CA ASN A 36 -11.75 5.85 8.23
C ASN A 36 -10.63 4.81 8.41
N LYS A 37 -10.05 4.34 7.29
CA LYS A 37 -8.96 3.37 7.26
C LYS A 37 -7.88 3.85 6.29
N VAL A 38 -6.72 3.23 6.39
CA VAL A 38 -5.65 3.35 5.41
C VAL A 38 -5.37 1.99 4.81
N LEU A 39 -5.20 1.95 3.50
CA LEU A 39 -4.62 0.83 2.80
C LEU A 39 -3.11 1.03 2.75
N VAL A 40 -2.38 0.05 3.27
CA VAL A 40 -0.92 0.05 3.29
C VAL A 40 -0.45 -1.07 2.39
N VAL A 41 0.36 -0.73 1.39
CA VAL A 41 0.93 -1.67 0.43
C VAL A 41 2.44 -1.57 0.48
N LEU A 42 3.09 -2.67 0.86
CA LEU A 42 4.55 -2.78 0.80
C LEU A 42 4.93 -3.43 -0.52
N CYS A 43 5.74 -2.74 -1.29
CA CYS A 43 6.17 -3.15 -2.62
C CYS A 43 7.70 -3.10 -2.69
N ARG A 44 8.28 -3.88 -3.61
CA ARG A 44 9.66 -3.70 -4.05
C ARG A 44 9.72 -3.67 -5.57
N MET A 45 10.69 -2.95 -6.11
CA MET A 45 11.03 -3.08 -7.53
C MET A 45 12.10 -4.14 -7.70
N GLU A 46 11.87 -5.09 -8.58
CA GLU A 46 12.82 -6.16 -8.90
C GLU A 46 12.77 -6.40 -10.42
N ASN A 47 13.90 -6.25 -11.11
CA ASN A 47 13.99 -6.45 -12.57
C ASN A 47 12.90 -5.70 -13.37
N ALA A 48 12.71 -4.40 -13.08
CA ALA A 48 11.67 -3.55 -13.67
C ALA A 48 10.21 -4.01 -13.43
N LYS A 49 10.00 -5.02 -12.57
CA LYS A 49 8.67 -5.47 -12.13
C LYS A 49 8.43 -4.99 -10.71
N MET A 50 7.19 -4.56 -10.45
CA MET A 50 6.77 -4.24 -9.11
C MET A 50 6.21 -5.50 -8.44
N ILE A 51 6.85 -5.93 -7.36
CA ILE A 51 6.43 -7.07 -6.56
C ILE A 51 5.73 -6.53 -5.32
N ILE A 52 4.45 -6.88 -5.17
CA ILE A 52 3.67 -6.56 -3.96
C ILE A 52 4.03 -7.62 -2.92
N ILE A 53 4.70 -7.20 -1.85
CA ILE A 53 5.09 -8.07 -0.75
C ILE A 53 3.88 -8.31 0.16
N THR A 54 3.19 -7.23 0.54
CA THR A 54 1.99 -7.33 1.38
C THR A 54 1.06 -6.15 1.17
N ALA A 55 -0.23 -6.39 1.35
CA ALA A 55 -1.27 -5.37 1.38
C ALA A 55 -2.18 -5.62 2.58
N TYR A 56 -2.46 -4.58 3.35
CA TYR A 56 -3.37 -4.66 4.49
C TYR A 56 -4.05 -3.32 4.76
N SER A 57 -5.28 -3.40 5.27
CA SER A 57 -6.02 -2.24 5.76
C SER A 57 -5.74 -2.03 7.24
N SER A 58 -5.61 -0.79 7.68
CA SER A 58 -5.46 -0.42 9.09
C SER A 58 -6.37 0.74 9.43
N SER A 59 -7.08 0.68 10.57
CA SER A 59 -7.87 1.81 11.07
C SER A 59 -7.00 2.89 11.76
N LYS A 60 -5.70 2.65 11.95
CA LYS A 60 -4.79 3.57 12.64
C LYS A 60 -4.28 4.66 11.69
N VAL A 61 -5.17 5.47 11.13
CA VAL A 61 -4.85 6.50 10.12
C VAL A 61 -3.69 7.40 10.56
N HIS A 62 -3.78 7.92 11.79
CA HIS A 62 -2.78 8.78 12.44
C HIS A 62 -1.35 8.20 12.43
N LYS A 63 -1.20 6.88 12.58
CA LYS A 63 0.13 6.24 12.57
C LYS A 63 0.83 6.34 11.21
N TYR A 64 0.07 6.45 10.12
CA TYR A 64 0.60 6.35 8.76
C TYR A 64 0.56 7.68 8.01
N LEU A 65 -0.41 8.56 8.28
CA LEU A 65 -0.62 9.80 7.51
C LEU A 65 -0.33 11.10 8.27
N GLU A 66 -0.09 11.06 9.57
CA GLU A 66 0.55 12.20 10.28
C GLU A 66 2.08 12.14 10.23
#